data_AF-A0A3A4ULP9-F1
#
_entry.id   AF-A0A3A4ULP9-F1
#
_cell.length_a   1.000
_cell.length_b   1.000
_cell.length_c   1.000
_cell.angle_alpha   90.00
_cell.angle_beta   90.00
_cell.angle_gamma   90.00
#
_symmetry.space_group_name_H-M   'P 1'
#
loop_
_entity.id
_entity.type
_entity.pdbx_description
1 polymer ?
#
loop_
_entity_poly.entity_id
_entity_poly.type
_entity_poly.pdbx_seq_one_letter_code
_entity_poly.pdbx_strand_id
1 'polypeptide(L)'
;MTALEKTLALMRSNARGGLLCTIYRESLSGNAGTADGKPCLGANFSYDRITGEIVYFGNLDELPPNIREDYQRGNLRISLDLHGTGTVRILDYEANFLEPEARRTIETAIEQFNGDTT
;
A
#
# COMPACT_ATOMS: atom_id res chain seq x y z
N MET A 1 3.71 -3.09 19.27
CA MET A 1 3.15 -3.47 17.95
C MET A 1 4.31 -3.85 17.03
N THR A 2 4.19 -4.97 16.33
CA THR A 2 5.14 -5.45 15.33
C THR A 2 5.06 -4.62 14.05
N ALA A 3 6.06 -4.75 13.16
CA ALA A 3 6.04 -4.11 11.83
C ALA A 3 4.79 -4.51 11.03
N LEU A 4 4.42 -5.80 11.07
CA LEU A 4 3.21 -6.32 10.44
C LEU A 4 1.93 -5.65 10.97
N GLU A 5 1.77 -5.58 12.30
CA GLU A 5 0.59 -4.98 12.92
C GLU A 5 0.42 -3.50 12.57
N LYS A 6 1.53 -2.75 12.54
CA LYS A 6 1.53 -1.34 12.14
C LYS A 6 1.20 -1.17 10.66
N THR A 7 1.83 -1.97 9.79
CA THR A 7 1.55 -1.95 8.35
C THR A 7 0.07 -2.23 8.08
N LEU A 8 -0.51 -3.26 8.70
CA LEU A 8 -1.93 -3.58 8.56
C LEU A 8 -2.83 -2.46 9.07
N ALA A 9 -2.50 -1.87 10.23
CA ALA A 9 -3.25 -0.73 10.76
C ALA A 9 -3.23 0.46 9.78
N LEU A 10 -2.09 0.72 9.12
CA LEU A 10 -1.96 1.78 8.15
C LEU A 10 -2.68 1.47 6.82
N MET A 11 -2.64 0.23 6.37
CA MET A 11 -3.39 -0.24 5.19
C MET A 11 -4.91 -0.09 5.39
N ARG A 12 -5.41 -0.26 6.61
CA ARG A 12 -6.84 -0.11 6.95
C ARG A 12 -7.23 1.32 7.33
N SER A 13 -6.27 2.25 7.36
CA SER A 13 -6.50 3.62 7.83
C SER A 13 -7.02 4.52 6.70
N ASN A 14 -8.06 5.30 7.02
CA ASN A 14 -8.53 6.43 6.19
C ASN A 14 -7.94 7.78 6.64
N ALA A 15 -6.98 7.78 7.58
CA ALA A 15 -6.24 8.99 7.93
C ALA A 15 -5.21 9.32 6.84
N ARG A 16 -4.73 10.57 6.83
CA ARG A 16 -3.64 10.99 5.93
C ARG A 16 -2.43 10.06 6.10
N GLY A 17 -1.91 9.56 4.97
CA GLY A 17 -0.83 8.57 4.97
C GLY A 17 -1.29 7.12 5.06
N GLY A 18 -2.58 6.87 5.24
CA GLY A 18 -3.18 5.53 5.19
C GLY A 18 -3.60 5.13 3.77
N LEU A 19 -3.60 3.83 3.48
CA LEU A 19 -3.88 3.31 2.13
C LEU A 19 -5.29 3.66 1.65
N LEU A 20 -6.31 3.55 2.50
CA LEU A 20 -7.68 3.87 2.09
C LEU A 20 -7.81 5.35 1.73
N CYS A 21 -7.17 6.23 2.50
CA CYS A 21 -7.12 7.67 2.18
C CYS A 21 -6.44 7.91 0.83
N THR A 22 -5.31 7.25 0.57
CA THR A 22 -4.59 7.33 -0.71
C THR A 22 -5.48 6.88 -1.87
N ILE A 23 -6.16 5.74 -1.75
CA ILE A 23 -7.10 5.24 -2.78
C ILE A 23 -8.18 6.27 -3.10
N TYR A 24 -8.77 6.93 -2.10
CA TYR A 24 -9.80 7.95 -2.31
C TYR A 24 -9.28 9.23 -2.98
N ARG A 25 -7.99 9.54 -2.82
CA ARG A 25 -7.36 10.75 -3.37
C ARG A 25 -6.79 10.52 -4.77
N GLU A 26 -6.39 9.30 -5.08
CA GLU A 26 -5.86 8.95 -6.39
C GLU A 26 -6.97 8.97 -7.45
N SER A 27 -6.63 9.48 -8.63
CA SER A 27 -7.59 9.52 -9.75
C SER A 27 -7.79 8.11 -10.31
N LEU A 28 -9.04 7.65 -10.29
CA LEU A 28 -9.48 6.39 -10.89
C LEU A 28 -9.43 6.50 -12.42
N SER A 29 -8.26 6.30 -13.04
CA SER A 29 -8.06 6.06 -14.50
C SER A 29 -6.62 6.23 -15.02
N GLY A 30 -5.60 6.46 -14.16
CA GLY A 30 -4.22 6.67 -14.64
C GLY A 30 -3.37 5.38 -14.69
N ASN A 31 -2.77 5.08 -15.86
CA ASN A 31 -1.64 4.18 -16.15
C ASN A 31 -1.56 2.73 -15.56
N ALA A 32 -2.31 2.37 -14.52
CA ALA A 32 -2.27 1.05 -13.87
C ALA A 32 -3.12 -0.02 -14.57
N GLY A 33 -3.88 0.40 -15.59
CA GLY A 33 -4.69 -0.44 -16.45
C GLY A 33 -5.92 -1.02 -15.76
N THR A 34 -6.32 -2.20 -16.19
CA THR A 34 -7.43 -2.97 -15.62
C THR A 34 -6.97 -4.38 -15.26
N ALA A 35 -7.66 -5.02 -14.34
CA ALA A 35 -7.51 -6.43 -13.99
C ALA A 35 -8.90 -7.05 -13.80
N ASP A 36 -9.19 -8.15 -14.49
CA ASP A 36 -10.50 -8.81 -14.47
C ASP A 36 -11.68 -7.85 -14.74
N GLY A 37 -11.48 -6.89 -15.66
CA GLY A 37 -12.48 -5.87 -15.99
C GLY A 37 -12.67 -4.77 -14.94
N LYS A 38 -11.92 -4.82 -13.83
CA LYS A 38 -11.94 -3.81 -12.76
C LYS A 38 -10.83 -2.77 -12.98
N PRO A 39 -11.08 -1.48 -12.69
CA PRO A 39 -10.04 -0.46 -12.75
C PRO A 39 -8.95 -0.74 -11.71
N CYS A 40 -7.71 -0.47 -12.09
CA CYS A 40 -6.58 -0.51 -11.19
C CYS A 40 -6.05 0.90 -10.89
N LEU A 41 -5.41 1.03 -9.73
CA LEU A 41 -4.65 2.22 -9.33
C LEU A 41 -3.27 1.81 -8.80
N GLY A 42 -2.34 2.76 -8.88
CA GLY A 42 -1.06 2.68 -8.18
C GLY A 42 -1.14 3.44 -6.86
N ALA A 43 -0.66 2.84 -5.77
CA ALA A 43 -0.50 3.54 -4.49
C ALA A 43 0.97 3.52 -4.06
N ASN A 44 1.60 4.68 -4.05
CA ASN A 44 2.98 4.82 -3.59
C ASN A 44 3.05 4.66 -2.07
N PHE A 45 4.14 4.07 -1.57
CA PHE A 45 4.38 3.94 -0.15
C PHE A 45 5.86 4.06 0.22
N SER A 46 6.11 4.40 1.48
CA SER A 46 7.44 4.43 2.09
C SER A 46 7.56 3.34 3.15
N TYR A 47 8.69 2.64 3.19
CA TYR A 47 8.89 1.51 4.09
C TYR A 47 10.32 1.39 4.61
N ASP A 48 10.45 0.69 5.74
CA ASP A 48 11.73 0.29 6.32
C ASP A 48 12.29 -0.95 5.61
N ARG A 49 13.51 -0.86 5.06
CA ARG A 49 14.12 -1.94 4.28
C ARG A 49 14.50 -3.20 5.07
N ILE A 50 14.65 -3.07 6.39
CA ILE A 50 15.06 -4.14 7.29
C ILE A 50 13.82 -4.86 7.84
N THR A 51 12.83 -4.09 8.29
CA THR A 51 11.64 -4.64 8.98
C THR A 51 10.42 -4.81 8.08
N GLY A 52 10.34 -4.09 6.96
CA GLY A 52 9.18 -4.07 6.07
C GLY A 52 7.99 -3.28 6.62
N GLU A 53 8.20 -2.49 7.69
CA GLU A 53 7.17 -1.57 8.20
C GLU A 53 6.86 -0.52 7.13
N ILE A 54 5.61 -0.47 6.68
CA ILE A 54 5.11 0.63 5.84
C ILE A 54 4.70 1.77 6.77
N VAL A 55 5.31 2.93 6.55
CA VAL A 55 5.14 4.10 7.44
C VAL A 55 4.24 5.17 6.84
N TYR A 56 4.06 5.19 5.52
CA TYR A 56 3.25 6.19 4.83
C TYR A 56 2.82 5.71 3.43
N PHE A 57 1.55 5.95 3.07
CA PHE A 57 1.01 5.84 1.72
C PHE A 57 0.76 7.23 1.12
N GLY A 58 1.22 7.45 -0.11
CA GLY A 58 1.04 8.70 -0.85
C GLY A 58 2.31 9.18 -1.55
N ASN A 59 2.22 10.36 -2.16
CA ASN A 59 3.33 10.97 -2.87
C ASN A 59 4.38 11.54 -1.92
N LEU A 60 5.61 11.55 -2.41
CA LEU A 60 6.80 11.88 -1.64
C LEU A 60 6.85 13.33 -1.20
N ASP A 61 6.25 14.22 -1.99
CA ASP A 61 6.15 15.65 -1.68
C ASP A 61 5.24 15.91 -0.48
N GLU A 62 4.47 14.90 -0.05
CA GLU A 62 3.58 14.96 1.10
C GLU A 62 4.14 14.28 2.35
N LEU A 63 5.31 13.63 2.24
CA LEU A 63 5.98 13.00 3.38
C LEU A 63 6.31 14.09 4.41
N PRO A 64 5.87 13.92 5.67
CA PRO A 64 6.29 14.79 6.75
C PRO A 64 7.83 14.85 6.82
N PRO A 65 8.44 16.03 7.01
CA PRO A 65 9.90 16.19 6.98
C PRO A 65 10.64 15.44 8.10
N ASN A 66 9.91 14.92 9.08
CA ASN A 66 10.41 14.04 10.14
C ASN A 66 10.45 12.55 9.73
N ILE A 67 9.89 12.16 8.58
CA ILE A 67 10.04 10.84 7.97
C ILE A 67 11.25 10.93 7.02
N ARG A 68 12.46 10.94 7.60
CA ARG A 68 13.74 11.21 6.93
C ARG A 68 14.38 9.98 6.25
N GLU A 69 15.01 10.27 5.11
CA GLU A 69 16.20 9.73 4.41
C GLU A 69 16.45 8.20 4.27
N ASP A 70 16.09 7.35 5.24
CA ASP A 70 16.46 5.92 5.19
C ASP A 70 15.33 5.01 4.66
N TYR A 71 14.09 5.52 4.64
CA TYR A 71 12.95 4.78 4.12
C TYR A 71 13.03 4.64 2.60
N GLN A 72 12.79 3.42 2.15
CA GLN A 72 12.74 3.08 0.74
C GLN A 72 11.35 3.31 0.18
N ARG A 73 11.25 3.31 -1.14
CA ARG A 73 10.02 3.61 -1.88
C ARG A 73 9.53 2.37 -2.59
N GLY A 74 8.22 2.22 -2.58
CA GLY A 74 7.52 1.17 -3.31
C GLY A 74 6.20 1.65 -3.85
N ASN A 75 5.57 0.80 -4.64
CA ASN A 75 4.24 1.02 -5.20
C ASN A 75 3.40 -0.25 -5.06
N LEU A 76 2.12 -0.10 -4.73
CA LEU A 76 1.13 -1.16 -4.81
C LEU A 76 0.31 -1.00 -6.09
N ARG A 77 0.07 -2.11 -6.79
CA ARG A 77 -0.96 -2.20 -7.81
C ARG A 77 -2.24 -2.74 -7.18
N ILE A 78 -3.32 -1.97 -7.22
CA ILE A 78 -4.56 -2.28 -6.52
C ILE A 78 -5.71 -2.32 -7.52
N SER A 79 -6.56 -3.33 -7.47
CA SER A 79 -7.85 -3.35 -8.16
C SER A 79 -8.98 -2.89 -7.25
N LEU A 80 -9.94 -2.19 -7.83
CA LEU A 80 -11.12 -1.71 -7.15
C LEU A 80 -12.39 -2.23 -7.79
N ASP A 81 -13.26 -2.81 -6.98
CA ASP A 81 -14.61 -3.15 -7.42
C ASP A 81 -15.58 -1.98 -7.23
N LEU A 82 -15.62 -1.08 -8.22
CA LEU A 82 -16.49 0.09 -8.18
C LEU A 82 -17.98 -0.23 -8.44
N HIS A 83 -18.28 -1.39 -9.02
CA HIS A 83 -19.63 -1.76 -9.46
C HIS A 83 -20.25 -2.88 -8.63
N GLY A 84 -19.46 -3.53 -7.76
CA GLY A 84 -19.89 -4.56 -6.82
C GLY A 84 -19.83 -4.10 -5.36
N THR A 85 -18.99 -4.76 -4.56
CA THR A 85 -18.94 -4.62 -3.09
C THR A 85 -18.12 -3.43 -2.59
N GLY A 86 -17.44 -2.68 -3.45
CA GLY A 86 -16.44 -1.70 -3.04
C GLY A 86 -15.13 -2.35 -2.53
N THR A 87 -14.93 -3.64 -2.81
CA THR A 87 -13.73 -4.37 -2.37
C THR A 87 -12.46 -3.80 -3.00
N VAL A 88 -11.45 -3.61 -2.15
CA VAL A 88 -10.10 -3.23 -2.52
C VAL A 88 -9.24 -4.50 -2.51
N ARG A 89 -8.49 -4.77 -3.57
CA ARG A 89 -7.54 -5.89 -3.60
C ARG A 89 -6.18 -5.44 -4.09
N ILE A 90 -5.15 -5.74 -3.32
CA ILE A 90 -3.75 -5.54 -3.73
C ILE A 90 -3.37 -6.72 -4.64
N LEU A 91 -2.98 -6.43 -5.87
CA LEU A 91 -2.61 -7.41 -6.89
C LEU A 91 -1.11 -7.70 -6.90
N ASP A 92 -0.30 -6.66 -6.70
CA ASP A 92 1.15 -6.72 -6.77
C ASP A 92 1.77 -5.57 -5.99
N TYR A 93 3.07 -5.68 -5.69
CA TYR A 93 3.86 -4.60 -5.14
C TYR A 93 5.27 -4.57 -5.75
N GLU A 94 5.80 -3.36 -5.95
CA GLU A 94 7.19 -3.14 -6.30
C GLU A 94 7.91 -2.48 -5.12
N ALA A 95 9.02 -3.09 -4.68
CA ALA A 95 9.86 -2.57 -3.60
C ALA A 95 11.31 -3.08 -3.77
N ASN A 96 12.24 -2.13 -3.93
CA ASN A 96 13.66 -2.41 -4.16
C ASN A 96 14.47 -2.50 -2.86
N PHE A 97 15.51 -3.34 -2.82
CA PHE A 97 16.43 -3.45 -1.67
C PHE A 97 15.80 -3.94 -0.35
N LEU A 98 14.76 -4.79 -0.44
CA LEU A 98 14.16 -5.46 0.72
C LEU A 98 15.07 -6.56 1.26
N GLU A 99 15.31 -6.54 2.57
CA GLU A 99 15.81 -7.72 3.28
C GLU A 99 14.75 -8.84 3.31
N PRO A 100 15.15 -10.12 3.46
CA PRO A 100 14.21 -11.24 3.44
C PRO A 100 13.09 -11.14 4.49
N GLU A 101 13.37 -10.59 5.67
CA GLU A 101 12.37 -10.38 6.71
C GLU A 101 11.38 -9.28 6.32
N ALA A 102 11.88 -8.13 5.84
CA ALA A 102 11.05 -7.03 5.34
C ALA A 102 10.08 -7.47 4.24
N ARG A 103 10.59 -8.27 3.30
CA ARG A 103 9.79 -8.86 2.22
C ARG A 103 8.62 -9.68 2.77
N ARG A 104 8.90 -10.58 3.71
CA ARG A 104 7.86 -11.40 4.35
C ARG A 104 6.83 -10.56 5.09
N THR A 105 7.25 -9.50 5.78
CA THR A 105 6.32 -8.59 6.47
C THR A 105 5.33 -7.97 5.49
N ILE A 106 5.81 -7.43 4.36
CA ILE A 106 4.96 -6.78 3.35
C ILE A 106 4.03 -7.81 2.70
N GLU A 107 4.56 -8.97 2.27
CA GLU A 107 3.78 -10.04 1.65
C GLU A 107 2.68 -10.55 2.60
N THR A 108 3.02 -10.80 3.87
CA THR A 108 2.04 -11.23 4.88
C THR A 108 0.98 -10.16 5.13
N ALA A 109 1.36 -8.88 5.15
CA ALA A 109 0.41 -7.79 5.32
C ALA A 109 -0.57 -7.71 4.14
N ILE A 110 -0.07 -7.86 2.91
CA ILE A 110 -0.87 -7.87 1.69
C ILE A 110 -1.85 -9.05 1.69
N GLU A 111 -1.37 -10.25 2.03
CA GLU A 111 -2.20 -11.45 2.12
C GLU A 111 -3.33 -11.29 3.13
N GLN A 112 -3.02 -10.79 4.34
CA GLN A 112 -4.02 -10.57 5.38
C GLN A 112 -5.01 -9.46 5.01
N PHE A 113 -4.52 -8.34 4.46
CA PHE A 113 -5.39 -7.26 4.01
C PHE A 113 -6.39 -7.75 2.94
N ASN A 114 -5.91 -8.52 1.97
CA ASN A 114 -6.76 -9.10 0.94
C ASN A 114 -7.75 -10.14 1.50
N GLY A 115 -7.34 -10.96 2.46
CA GLY A 115 -8.19 -11.97 3.10
C GLY A 115 -9.35 -11.40 3.93
N ASP A 116 -9.19 -10.19 4.47
CA ASP A 116 -10.24 -9.52 5.25
C ASP A 116 -11.27 -8.75 4.39
N THR A 117 -11.00 -8.61 3.08
CA THR A 117 -11.82 -7.78 2.16
C THR A 117 -12.73 -8.58 1.22
N THR A 118 -12.85 -9.90 1.43
CA THR A 118 -13.78 -10.81 0.73
C THR A 118 -15.16 -10.87 1.36
#